data_AF-A0A958DCC1-F1
#
_entry.id   AF-A0A958DCC1-F1
#
_cell.length_a   1.000
_cell.length_b   1.000
_cell.length_c   1.000
_cell.angle_alpha   90.00
_cell.angle_beta   90.00
_cell.angle_gamma   90.00
#
_symmetry.space_group_name_H-M   'P 1'
#
loop_
_entity.id
_entity.type
_entity.pdbx_description
1 polymer ?
#
loop_
_entity_poly.entity_id
_entity_poly.type
_entity_poly.pdbx_seq_one_letter_code
_entity_poly.pdbx_strand_id
1 'polypeptide(L)'
;DKFGAEWEDYQRAGFGPNDAPMRGRPGGARGTTRTMTPEEFQEIFGRGGFGGRTTGGFTGSFGGGSGDFSDFFEAMFGGGMAGGAGARTSIRPRKGRDIETAIEVSLEEAFSGTTRALQWEGGRRIEATVPRGVRTGSRVRLSGQGESGSNGGQAGDLYLNITVAPHPQFQREGDDLRVTVPVDLYSAVLGGEAEVPTLERPVVLTVPAGTQNGQSIRLRGLGMPKLRTPEQRGDLYAEVNVHVPTELSAEQRGLFEQLRALGGR
;
A
#
# COMPACT_ATOMS: atom_id res chain seq x y z
N ASP A 1 28.85 -15.37 -38.18
CA ASP A 1 27.38 -15.45 -38.18
C ASP A 1 26.75 -14.08 -38.23
N LYS A 2 26.03 -13.85 -39.32
CA LYS A 2 25.44 -12.57 -39.74
C LYS A 2 24.01 -12.48 -39.24
N PHE A 3 23.76 -11.79 -38.14
CA PHE A 3 22.41 -11.42 -37.69
C PHE A 3 22.38 -10.01 -37.08
N GLY A 4 23.04 -9.06 -37.76
CA GLY A 4 23.05 -7.64 -37.42
C GLY A 4 22.63 -6.74 -38.59
N ALA A 5 21.83 -7.26 -39.53
CA ALA A 5 21.46 -6.56 -40.74
C ALA A 5 20.01 -6.89 -41.14
N GLU A 6 19.04 -6.51 -40.29
CA GLU A 6 17.60 -6.57 -40.63
C GLU A 6 16.72 -5.74 -39.69
N TRP A 7 17.15 -4.51 -39.36
CA TRP A 7 16.28 -3.52 -38.69
C TRP A 7 16.12 -2.21 -39.49
N GLU A 8 16.82 -2.05 -40.61
CA GLU A 8 16.72 -0.86 -41.49
C GLU A 8 15.61 -0.95 -42.56
N ASP A 9 14.87 -2.05 -42.65
CA ASP A 9 13.72 -2.17 -43.56
C ASP A 9 12.37 -1.79 -42.91
N TYR A 10 12.36 -1.42 -41.62
CA TYR A 10 11.13 -1.05 -40.92
C TYR A 10 10.66 0.40 -41.16
N GLN A 11 11.39 1.21 -41.95
CA GLN A 11 11.02 2.61 -42.24
C GLN A 11 10.49 2.86 -43.66
N ARG A 12 10.35 1.84 -44.51
CA ARG A 12 9.85 2.00 -45.90
C ARG A 12 8.43 1.47 -46.14
N ALA A 13 7.68 1.17 -45.08
CA ALA A 13 6.27 0.79 -45.17
C ALA A 13 5.40 1.79 -44.39
N GLY A 14 4.83 2.76 -45.11
CA GLY A 14 4.01 3.83 -44.55
C GLY A 14 2.70 3.32 -43.93
N PHE A 15 2.70 3.11 -42.62
CA PHE A 15 1.51 2.83 -41.84
C PHE A 15 1.35 3.89 -40.75
N GLY A 16 0.35 4.76 -40.94
CA GLY A 16 -0.07 5.76 -39.96
C GLY A 16 -0.96 5.16 -38.86
N PRO A 17 -1.13 5.84 -37.72
CA PRO A 17 -1.69 5.25 -36.50
C PRO A 17 -3.20 4.95 -36.49
N ASN A 18 -3.92 5.07 -37.62
CA ASN A 18 -5.40 5.02 -37.62
C ASN A 18 -6.05 4.13 -38.68
N ASP A 19 -5.32 3.32 -39.45
CA ASP A 19 -5.91 2.56 -40.56
C ASP A 19 -5.67 1.05 -40.42
N ALA A 20 -6.59 0.36 -39.75
CA ALA A 20 -6.67 -1.10 -39.80
C ALA A 20 -7.87 -1.54 -40.66
N PRO A 21 -7.66 -2.03 -41.90
CA PRO A 21 -8.71 -2.75 -42.61
C PRO A 21 -8.64 -4.24 -42.26
N MET A 22 -9.55 -4.67 -41.38
CA MET A 22 -9.87 -6.07 -41.15
C MET A 22 -10.52 -6.68 -42.40
N ARG A 23 -9.90 -7.72 -42.95
CA ARG A 23 -10.47 -8.54 -44.04
C ARG A 23 -10.96 -9.88 -43.48
N GLY A 24 -12.29 -10.00 -43.41
CA GLY A 24 -13.04 -11.18 -43.86
C GLY A 24 -13.07 -12.44 -42.98
N ARG A 25 -14.11 -12.56 -42.16
CA ARG A 25 -14.79 -13.84 -41.87
C ARG A 25 -16.30 -13.65 -42.08
N PRO A 26 -16.99 -14.52 -42.85
CA PRO A 26 -18.39 -14.34 -43.18
C PRO A 26 -19.31 -15.02 -42.16
N GLY A 27 -20.37 -14.34 -41.74
CA GLY A 27 -21.46 -14.94 -40.95
C GLY A 27 -22.12 -14.00 -39.96
N GLY A 28 -22.84 -12.98 -40.45
CA GLY A 28 -23.68 -12.11 -39.62
C GLY A 28 -25.13 -12.17 -40.07
N ALA A 29 -25.98 -12.91 -39.35
CA ALA A 29 -27.43 -12.70 -39.37
C ALA A 29 -27.76 -11.68 -38.28
N ARG A 30 -28.20 -10.49 -38.70
CA ARG A 30 -28.68 -9.42 -37.82
C ARG A 30 -30.03 -9.84 -37.24
N GLY A 31 -30.09 -10.07 -35.93
CA GLY A 31 -31.35 -10.17 -35.20
C GLY A 31 -31.96 -8.78 -35.03
N THR A 32 -33.01 -8.49 -35.80
CA THR A 32 -33.89 -7.34 -35.56
C THR A 32 -34.82 -7.69 -34.40
N THR A 33 -34.66 -7.06 -33.24
CA THR A 33 -35.64 -7.17 -32.17
C THR A 33 -36.89 -6.38 -32.58
N ARG A 34 -37.95 -7.10 -32.95
CA ARG A 34 -39.29 -6.53 -33.16
C ARG A 34 -40.10 -6.76 -31.89
N THR A 35 -40.67 -5.70 -31.33
CA THR A 35 -41.67 -5.78 -30.26
C THR A 35 -43.00 -6.27 -30.85
N MET A 36 -43.50 -7.40 -30.36
CA MET A 36 -44.83 -7.94 -30.67
C MET A 36 -45.89 -7.27 -29.79
N THR A 37 -47.12 -7.12 -30.31
CA THR A 37 -48.24 -6.61 -29.50
C THR A 37 -48.87 -7.73 -28.67
N PRO A 38 -49.59 -7.41 -27.58
CA PRO A 38 -50.28 -8.41 -26.75
C PRO A 38 -51.29 -9.27 -27.52
N GLU A 39 -51.85 -8.78 -28.63
CA GLU A 39 -52.74 -9.57 -29.49
C GLU A 39 -51.98 -10.64 -30.30
N GLU A 40 -50.78 -10.33 -30.81
CA GLU A 40 -49.95 -11.28 -31.57
C GLU A 40 -49.43 -12.44 -30.70
N PHE A 41 -49.22 -12.19 -29.41
CA PHE A 41 -48.82 -13.23 -28.45
C PHE A 41 -49.96 -14.22 -28.14
N GLN A 42 -51.20 -13.73 -28.06
CA GLN A 42 -52.38 -14.57 -27.81
C GLN A 42 -52.72 -15.46 -29.01
N GLU A 43 -52.36 -15.08 -30.23
CA GLU A 43 -52.60 -15.89 -31.43
C GLU A 43 -51.64 -17.10 -31.51
N ILE A 44 -50.40 -16.94 -31.04
CA ILE A 44 -49.37 -17.99 -31.06
C ILE A 44 -49.56 -18.98 -29.91
N PHE A 45 -49.97 -18.50 -28.73
CA PHE A 45 -50.05 -19.32 -27.52
C PHE A 45 -51.48 -19.61 -27.05
N GLY A 46 -52.51 -19.05 -27.70
CA GLY A 46 -53.91 -19.18 -27.29
C GLY A 46 -54.71 -20.29 -27.98
N ARG A 47 -54.11 -21.11 -28.85
CA ARG A 47 -54.87 -22.13 -29.60
C ARG A 47 -54.24 -23.52 -29.61
N GLY A 48 -54.51 -24.27 -28.54
CA GLY A 48 -54.83 -25.70 -28.65
C GLY A 48 -53.71 -26.73 -28.49
N GLY A 49 -53.61 -27.29 -27.28
CA GLY A 49 -53.89 -28.72 -27.07
C GLY A 49 -52.71 -29.68 -26.92
N PHE A 50 -52.46 -30.15 -25.68
CA PHE A 50 -52.08 -31.51 -25.22
C PHE A 50 -52.07 -31.40 -23.68
N GLY A 51 -52.92 -32.01 -22.84
CA GLY A 51 -53.73 -33.22 -22.91
C GLY A 51 -53.36 -34.11 -21.72
N GLY A 52 -53.99 -33.96 -20.53
CA GLY A 52 -53.66 -34.82 -19.38
C GLY A 52 -54.29 -34.49 -18.02
N ARG A 53 -55.59 -34.79 -17.87
CA ARG A 53 -56.37 -35.19 -16.67
C ARG A 53 -56.31 -34.38 -15.34
N THR A 54 -57.48 -33.81 -15.07
CA THR A 54 -58.04 -33.16 -13.86
C THR A 54 -58.39 -34.11 -12.71
N THR A 55 -58.18 -33.67 -11.45
CA THR A 55 -59.06 -33.94 -10.30
C THR A 55 -59.00 -32.80 -9.27
N GLY A 56 -60.12 -32.08 -9.09
CA GLY A 56 -60.60 -31.29 -7.91
C GLY A 56 -59.65 -30.32 -7.19
N GLY A 57 -59.97 -29.06 -6.89
CA GLY A 57 -61.24 -28.36 -6.73
C GLY A 57 -61.11 -27.41 -5.53
N PHE A 58 -61.77 -26.25 -5.63
CA PHE A 58 -62.18 -25.35 -4.52
C PHE A 58 -61.24 -24.22 -4.01
N THR A 59 -61.66 -23.00 -4.39
CA THR A 59 -61.59 -21.69 -3.67
C THR A 59 -60.22 -21.06 -3.46
N GLY A 60 -60.01 -19.76 -3.63
CA GLY A 60 -60.92 -18.64 -3.38
C GLY A 60 -60.19 -17.66 -2.46
N SER A 61 -59.50 -16.72 -3.09
CA SER A 61 -59.14 -15.38 -2.59
C SER A 61 -59.25 -15.15 -1.06
N PHE A 62 -58.14 -15.33 -0.35
CA PHE A 62 -57.83 -14.53 0.83
C PHE A 62 -56.56 -13.74 0.53
N GLY A 63 -56.72 -12.41 0.39
CA GLY A 63 -55.61 -11.49 0.34
C GLY A 63 -54.86 -11.43 1.67
N GLY A 64 -53.58 -11.08 1.60
CA GLY A 64 -52.72 -10.85 2.76
C GLY A 64 -51.32 -11.41 2.50
N GLY A 65 -50.32 -10.53 2.49
CA GLY A 65 -48.94 -10.85 2.14
C GLY A 65 -48.35 -12.05 2.91
N SER A 66 -47.78 -12.99 2.18
CA SER A 66 -47.31 -14.28 2.72
C SER A 66 -46.17 -14.87 1.88
N GLY A 67 -45.14 -14.06 1.60
CA GLY A 67 -43.87 -14.57 1.05
C GLY A 67 -42.88 -15.06 2.12
N ASP A 68 -43.07 -14.67 3.39
CA ASP A 68 -42.13 -14.96 4.49
C ASP A 68 -42.63 -16.05 5.46
N PHE A 69 -43.88 -16.51 5.30
CA PHE A 69 -44.46 -17.58 6.13
C PHE A 69 -44.53 -18.93 5.39
N SER A 70 -44.36 -18.99 4.07
CA SER A 70 -44.33 -20.25 3.31
C SER A 70 -43.10 -21.10 3.65
N ASP A 71 -41.94 -20.47 3.73
CA ASP A 71 -40.66 -21.18 3.84
C ASP A 71 -40.40 -21.65 5.28
N PHE A 72 -40.89 -20.90 6.27
CA PHE A 72 -40.87 -21.28 7.68
C PHE A 72 -41.86 -22.41 8.00
N PHE A 73 -43.03 -22.43 7.35
CA PHE A 73 -44.04 -23.47 7.55
C PHE A 73 -43.67 -24.77 6.81
N GLU A 74 -42.99 -24.69 5.66
CA GLU A 74 -42.37 -25.86 5.00
C GLU A 74 -41.29 -26.53 5.85
N ALA A 75 -40.46 -25.74 6.55
CA ALA A 75 -39.38 -26.24 7.41
C ALA A 75 -39.88 -26.94 8.69
N MET A 76 -41.07 -26.58 9.19
CA MET A 76 -41.58 -27.10 10.47
C MET A 76 -42.64 -28.20 10.32
N PHE A 77 -43.38 -28.27 9.20
CA PHE A 77 -44.46 -29.25 8.99
C PHE A 77 -44.34 -30.11 7.73
N GLY A 78 -43.26 -29.98 6.94
CA GLY A 78 -42.93 -30.84 5.77
C GLY A 78 -42.38 -32.23 6.12
N GLY A 79 -42.73 -32.79 7.27
CA GLY A 79 -42.29 -34.10 7.76
C GLY A 79 -43.13 -35.26 7.23
N GLY A 80 -43.04 -35.55 5.93
CA GLY A 80 -43.61 -36.74 5.27
C GLY A 80 -42.53 -37.73 4.86
N MET A 81 -42.25 -38.70 5.73
CA MET A 81 -41.23 -39.74 5.67
C MET A 81 -41.14 -40.50 4.33
N ALA A 82 -40.08 -40.27 3.56
CA ALA A 82 -39.58 -41.16 2.51
C ALA A 82 -38.06 -41.03 2.34
N GLY A 83 -37.34 -42.14 2.56
CA GLY A 83 -35.96 -42.31 2.07
C GLY A 83 -34.86 -41.84 3.03
N GLY A 84 -34.32 -42.77 3.81
CA GLY A 84 -33.13 -42.55 4.62
C GLY A 84 -31.86 -42.27 3.82
N ALA A 85 -30.80 -42.00 4.58
CA ALA A 85 -29.41 -41.71 4.18
C ALA A 85 -29.07 -40.24 3.89
N GLY A 86 -29.21 -39.42 4.92
CA GLY A 86 -28.18 -38.46 5.32
C GLY A 86 -27.80 -37.42 4.27
N ALA A 87 -28.62 -36.38 4.13
CA ALA A 87 -28.13 -35.09 3.70
C ALA A 87 -27.11 -34.61 4.75
N ARG A 88 -25.85 -35.05 4.60
CA ARG A 88 -24.73 -34.47 5.31
C ARG A 88 -24.71 -33.02 4.87
N THR A 89 -25.14 -32.10 5.73
CA THR A 89 -24.86 -30.67 5.59
C THR A 89 -23.35 -30.58 5.43
N SER A 90 -22.88 -30.52 4.17
CA SER A 90 -21.46 -30.45 3.88
C SER A 90 -21.03 -29.09 4.42
N ILE A 91 -20.42 -29.12 5.60
CA ILE A 91 -19.95 -27.90 6.24
C ILE A 91 -18.79 -27.42 5.38
N ARG A 92 -19.06 -26.43 4.52
CA ARG A 92 -18.07 -25.92 3.59
C ARG A 92 -16.93 -25.26 4.37
N PRO A 93 -15.66 -25.50 4.00
CA PRO A 93 -14.54 -24.75 4.55
C PRO A 93 -14.74 -23.26 4.28
N ARG A 94 -14.60 -22.41 5.30
CA ARG A 94 -14.63 -20.94 5.16
C ARG A 94 -13.29 -20.38 5.56
N LYS A 95 -12.69 -19.54 4.70
CA LYS A 95 -11.45 -18.83 4.99
C LYS A 95 -11.64 -17.93 6.22
N GLY A 96 -10.63 -17.86 7.08
CA GLY A 96 -10.59 -16.92 8.18
C GLY A 96 -10.52 -15.46 7.70
N ARG A 97 -10.89 -14.53 8.57
CA ARG A 97 -10.88 -13.10 8.24
C ARG A 97 -9.45 -12.57 8.21
N ASP A 98 -9.21 -11.65 7.29
CA ASP A 98 -7.99 -10.85 7.28
C ASP A 98 -8.06 -9.83 8.43
N ILE A 99 -6.91 -9.52 9.02
CA ILE A 99 -6.80 -8.64 10.19
C ILE A 99 -5.83 -7.51 9.87
N GLU A 100 -6.07 -6.33 10.43
CA GLU A 100 -5.15 -5.21 10.35
C GLU A 100 -4.70 -4.78 11.75
N THR A 101 -3.43 -4.42 11.89
CA THR A 101 -2.88 -3.92 13.15
C THR A 101 -1.89 -2.81 12.87
N ALA A 102 -2.00 -1.70 13.59
CA ALA A 102 -1.02 -0.63 13.53
C ALA A 102 0.19 -0.99 14.38
N ILE A 103 1.40 -0.80 13.83
CA ILE A 103 2.64 -0.92 14.60
C ILE A 103 3.47 0.35 14.46
N GLU A 104 4.00 0.80 15.58
CA GLU A 104 4.93 1.92 15.62
C GLU A 104 6.37 1.39 15.60
N VAL A 105 7.18 1.93 14.70
CA VAL A 105 8.60 1.62 14.54
C VAL A 105 9.43 2.88 14.68
N SER A 106 10.65 2.75 15.19
CA SER A 106 11.57 3.88 15.25
C SER A 106 12.16 4.21 13.87
N LEU A 107 12.81 5.37 13.74
CA LEU A 107 13.46 5.74 12.49
C LEU A 107 14.65 4.82 12.17
N GLU A 108 15.36 4.35 13.18
CA GLU A 108 16.48 3.40 13.10
C GLU A 108 16.00 2.01 12.66
N GLU A 109 14.85 1.55 13.16
CA GLU A 109 14.23 0.30 12.70
C GLU A 109 13.74 0.43 11.26
N ALA A 110 13.17 1.58 10.89
CA ALA A 110 12.79 1.84 9.50
C ALA A 110 14.03 1.87 8.58
N PHE A 111 15.19 2.28 9.10
CA PHE A 111 16.45 2.33 8.36
C PHE A 111 17.09 0.94 8.21
N SER A 112 17.24 0.21 9.32
CA SER A 112 17.95 -1.08 9.36
C SER A 112 17.05 -2.29 9.03
N GLY A 113 15.74 -2.10 9.05
CA GLY A 113 14.76 -3.19 9.03
C GLY A 113 14.75 -3.92 10.38
N THR A 114 13.60 -4.44 10.77
CA THR A 114 13.45 -5.13 12.05
C THR A 114 12.58 -6.35 11.92
N THR A 115 12.79 -7.35 12.77
CA THR A 115 11.86 -8.48 12.93
C THR A 115 11.30 -8.41 14.34
N ARG A 116 9.99 -8.18 14.45
CA ARG A 116 9.29 -8.07 15.73
C ARG A 116 8.41 -9.30 15.95
N ALA A 117 8.47 -9.84 17.17
CA ALA A 117 7.52 -10.85 17.60
C ALA A 117 6.27 -10.17 18.15
N LEU A 118 5.15 -10.30 17.45
CA LEU A 118 3.85 -9.83 17.88
C LEU A 118 3.15 -10.96 18.65
N GLN A 119 2.62 -10.63 19.83
CA GLN A 119 1.72 -11.54 20.54
C GLN A 119 0.30 -11.26 20.08
N TRP A 120 -0.34 -12.29 19.55
CA TRP A 120 -1.70 -12.25 19.03
C TRP A 120 -2.71 -12.63 20.12
N GLU A 121 -3.94 -12.13 19.98
CA GLU A 121 -5.07 -12.51 20.82
C GLU A 121 -5.28 -14.04 20.76
N GLY A 122 -5.13 -14.72 21.92
CA GLY A 122 -5.11 -16.19 22.00
C GLY A 122 -3.72 -16.82 22.18
N GLY A 123 -2.67 -16.01 22.43
CA GLY A 123 -1.35 -16.50 22.84
C GLY A 123 -0.45 -16.97 21.69
N ARG A 124 -0.87 -16.79 20.44
CA ARG A 124 -0.06 -17.10 19.25
C ARG A 124 1.03 -16.03 19.08
N ARG A 125 2.29 -16.44 18.91
CA ARG A 125 3.41 -15.55 18.59
C ARG A 125 3.61 -15.52 17.07
N ILE A 126 3.63 -14.33 16.49
CA ILE A 126 3.82 -14.11 15.05
C ILE A 126 5.10 -13.31 14.86
N GLU A 127 6.02 -13.80 14.05
CA GLU A 127 7.21 -13.05 13.66
C GLU A 127 6.91 -12.21 12.42
N ALA A 128 7.03 -10.89 12.58
CA ALA A 128 6.76 -9.91 11.55
C ALA A 128 8.06 -9.23 11.12
N THR A 129 8.46 -9.45 9.86
CA THR A 129 9.60 -8.75 9.27
C THR A 129 9.14 -7.44 8.63
N VAL A 130 9.67 -6.33 9.15
CA VAL A 130 9.47 -4.99 8.62
C VAL A 130 10.67 -4.66 7.70
N PRO A 131 10.45 -4.44 6.39
CA PRO A 131 11.54 -4.20 5.46
C PRO A 131 12.21 -2.84 5.70
N ARG A 132 13.44 -2.72 5.20
CA ARG A 132 14.19 -1.45 5.19
C ARG A 132 13.47 -0.41 4.33
N GLY A 133 13.52 0.84 4.75
CA GLY A 133 12.97 1.97 4.01
C GLY A 133 11.46 2.15 4.18
N VAL A 134 10.82 1.38 5.07
CA VAL A 134 9.40 1.59 5.38
C VAL A 134 9.12 3.01 5.83
N ARG A 135 7.99 3.54 5.40
CA ARG A 135 7.49 4.87 5.73
C ARG A 135 6.15 4.77 6.46
N THR A 136 5.77 5.82 7.17
CA THR A 136 4.42 5.93 7.72
C THR A 136 3.37 5.70 6.62
N GLY A 137 2.39 4.84 6.90
CA GLY A 137 1.39 4.38 5.94
C GLY A 137 1.81 3.18 5.08
N SER A 138 3.00 2.60 5.30
CA SER A 138 3.37 1.34 4.64
C SER A 138 2.50 0.19 5.17
N ARG A 139 2.07 -0.71 4.28
CA ARG A 139 1.26 -1.88 4.62
C ARG A 139 2.03 -3.16 4.33
N VAL A 140 2.40 -3.91 5.37
CA VAL A 140 3.14 -5.17 5.26
C VAL A 140 2.17 -6.34 5.42
N ARG A 141 2.16 -7.27 4.47
CA ARG A 141 1.27 -8.45 4.48
C ARG A 141 2.01 -9.68 5.00
N LEU A 142 1.42 -10.34 6.00
CA LEU A 142 1.82 -11.63 6.54
C LEU A 142 0.76 -12.66 6.17
N SER A 143 1.06 -13.46 5.14
CA SER A 143 0.09 -14.40 4.57
C SER A 143 -0.25 -15.53 5.55
N GLY A 144 -1.53 -15.86 5.71
CA GLY A 144 -2.00 -16.93 6.60
C GLY A 144 -1.85 -16.63 8.10
N GLN A 145 -1.47 -15.41 8.49
CA GLN A 145 -1.31 -14.98 9.88
C GLN A 145 -2.51 -14.21 10.44
N GLY A 146 -3.63 -14.16 9.71
CA GLY A 146 -4.90 -13.61 10.17
C GLY A 146 -5.67 -14.62 11.04
N GLU A 147 -7.01 -14.50 11.04
CA GLU A 147 -7.84 -15.39 11.85
C GLU A 147 -7.86 -16.80 11.27
N SER A 148 -8.05 -17.79 12.13
CA SER A 148 -8.23 -19.18 11.70
C SER A 148 -9.51 -19.33 10.87
N GLY A 149 -9.45 -20.10 9.78
CA GLY A 149 -10.63 -20.51 9.03
C GLY A 149 -11.46 -21.55 9.79
N SER A 150 -12.72 -21.69 9.42
CA SER A 150 -13.62 -22.71 10.00
C SER A 150 -13.76 -23.91 9.07
N ASN A 151 -14.00 -25.08 9.66
CA ASN A 151 -14.26 -26.34 8.92
C ASN A 151 -13.13 -26.73 7.95
N GLY A 152 -11.88 -26.54 8.38
CA GLY A 152 -10.69 -26.80 7.56
C GLY A 152 -10.38 -25.70 6.53
N GLY A 153 -11.04 -24.54 6.61
CA GLY A 153 -10.70 -23.37 5.79
C GLY A 153 -9.34 -22.78 6.15
N GLN A 154 -8.68 -22.17 5.16
CA GLN A 154 -7.38 -21.50 5.34
C GLN A 154 -7.51 -20.29 6.28
N ALA A 155 -6.42 -19.93 6.95
CA ALA A 155 -6.36 -18.71 7.74
C ALA A 155 -6.44 -17.45 6.84
N GLY A 156 -6.89 -16.35 7.43
CA GLY A 156 -6.79 -15.02 6.85
C GLY A 156 -5.35 -14.51 6.79
N ASP A 157 -5.16 -13.29 6.28
CA ASP A 157 -3.88 -12.59 6.27
C ASP A 157 -3.82 -11.52 7.37
N LEU A 158 -2.64 -11.22 7.86
CA LEU A 158 -2.40 -10.09 8.77
C LEU A 158 -1.72 -8.96 8.01
N TYR A 159 -2.29 -7.76 8.07
CA TYR A 159 -1.75 -6.54 7.50
C TYR A 159 -1.25 -5.63 8.61
N LEU A 160 0.03 -5.29 8.56
CA LEU A 160 0.66 -4.37 9.49
C LEU A 160 0.73 -2.99 8.86
N ASN A 161 0.03 -2.04 9.48
CA ASN A 161 0.05 -0.63 9.11
C ASN A 161 1.17 0.06 9.89
N ILE A 162 2.25 0.42 9.21
CA ILE A 162 3.45 0.98 9.82
C ILE A 162 3.29 2.47 10.06
N THR A 163 3.60 2.91 11.28
CA THR A 163 3.81 4.32 11.63
C THR A 163 5.24 4.49 12.12
N VAL A 164 5.98 5.44 11.55
CA VAL A 164 7.34 5.77 12.01
C VAL A 164 7.25 6.86 13.06
N ALA A 165 7.82 6.60 14.24
CA ALA A 165 7.89 7.56 15.33
C ALA A 165 8.73 8.80 14.94
N PRO A 166 8.36 10.00 15.39
CA PRO A 166 9.21 11.19 15.26
C PRO A 166 10.57 10.97 15.92
N HIS A 167 11.65 11.42 15.29
CA HIS A 167 13.01 11.30 15.83
C HIS A 167 13.50 12.66 16.39
N PRO A 168 14.20 12.69 17.54
CA PRO A 168 14.61 13.94 18.18
C PRO A 168 15.63 14.78 17.39
N GLN A 169 16.50 14.12 16.61
CA GLN A 169 17.57 14.80 15.84
C GLN A 169 17.33 14.82 14.33
N PHE A 170 16.45 13.96 13.82
CA PHE A 170 16.33 13.72 12.39
C PHE A 170 14.90 14.02 11.95
N GLN A 171 14.78 14.84 10.91
CA GLN A 171 13.52 15.03 10.22
C GLN A 171 13.59 14.29 8.89
N ARG A 172 12.66 13.35 8.68
CA ARG A 172 12.59 12.56 7.44
C ARG A 172 11.69 13.24 6.41
N GLU A 173 12.22 13.45 5.22
CA GLU A 173 11.50 13.96 4.06
C GLU A 173 11.60 12.95 2.91
N GLY A 174 10.61 12.07 2.79
CA GLY A 174 10.65 10.98 1.82
C GLY A 174 11.77 9.99 2.13
N ASP A 175 12.77 9.92 1.26
CA ASP A 175 13.97 9.09 1.47
C ASP A 175 15.16 9.91 2.00
N ASP A 176 15.02 11.23 2.09
CA ASP A 176 16.06 12.12 2.60
C ASP A 176 15.88 12.40 4.10
N LEU A 177 16.97 12.80 4.75
CA LEU A 177 17.01 13.18 6.15
C LEU A 177 17.53 14.61 6.29
N ARG A 178 17.03 15.34 7.28
CA ARG A 178 17.59 16.62 7.73
C ARG A 178 18.05 16.51 9.16
N VAL A 179 19.18 17.14 9.46
CA VAL A 179 19.73 17.24 10.82
C VAL A 179 20.35 18.62 11.02
N THR A 180 20.16 19.19 12.20
CA THR A 180 20.83 20.43 12.60
C THR A 180 22.16 20.10 13.24
N VAL A 181 23.25 20.62 12.66
CA VAL A 181 24.63 20.37 13.10
C VAL A 181 25.18 21.61 13.79
N PRO A 182 25.53 21.54 15.07
CA PRO A 182 26.21 22.64 15.75
C PRO A 182 27.61 22.81 15.18
N VAL A 183 27.93 24.03 14.76
CA VAL A 183 29.26 24.41 14.26
C VAL A 183 29.74 25.61 15.07
N ASP A 184 31.00 25.60 15.50
CA ASP A 184 31.55 26.74 16.22
C ASP A 184 31.77 27.95 15.28
N LEU A 185 31.72 29.15 15.87
CA LEU A 185 31.90 30.40 15.13
C LEU A 185 33.20 30.42 14.31
N TYR A 186 34.29 29.87 14.83
CA TYR A 186 35.59 29.93 14.16
C TYR A 186 35.63 29.02 12.95
N SER A 187 35.12 27.79 13.04
CA SER A 187 34.98 26.87 11.90
C SER A 187 34.05 27.43 10.83
N ALA A 188 32.98 28.14 11.21
CA ALA A 188 32.10 28.80 10.24
C ALA A 188 32.83 29.92 9.47
N VAL A 189 33.66 30.72 10.15
CA VAL A 189 34.38 31.85 9.56
C VAL A 189 35.60 31.40 8.76
N LEU A 190 36.45 30.57 9.36
CA LEU A 190 37.77 30.19 8.83
C LEU A 190 37.74 28.88 8.02
N GLY A 191 36.63 28.13 8.10
CA GLY A 191 36.56 26.76 7.64
C GLY A 191 37.08 25.80 8.71
N GLY A 192 36.68 24.54 8.60
CA GLY A 192 37.04 23.53 9.58
C GLY A 192 36.32 22.21 9.35
N GLU A 193 36.14 21.47 10.43
CA GLU A 193 35.47 20.18 10.43
C GLU A 193 34.42 20.16 11.55
N ALA A 194 33.28 19.54 11.27
CA ALA A 194 32.22 19.33 12.25
C ALA A 194 31.75 17.87 12.20
N GLU A 195 31.41 17.30 13.35
CA GLU A 195 30.86 15.96 13.42
C GLU A 195 29.36 15.98 13.12
N VAL A 196 28.93 15.18 12.15
CA VAL A 196 27.52 15.05 11.77
C VAL A 196 27.01 13.69 12.22
N PRO A 197 25.99 13.64 13.10
CA PRO A 197 25.37 12.38 13.47
C PRO A 197 24.64 11.80 12.25
N THR A 198 24.72 10.49 12.09
CA THR A 198 23.95 9.72 11.08
C THR A 198 23.25 8.55 11.76
N LEU A 199 22.39 7.84 11.02
CA LEU A 199 21.71 6.63 11.53
C LEU A 199 22.63 5.40 11.66
N GLU A 200 23.89 5.48 11.20
CA GLU A 200 24.87 4.39 11.34
C GLU A 200 26.02 4.80 12.25
N ARG A 201 26.91 5.64 11.73
CA ARG A 201 28.10 6.12 12.42
C ARG A 201 28.27 7.61 12.12
N PRO A 202 28.71 8.42 13.09
CA PRO A 202 29.01 9.82 12.82
C PRO A 202 30.04 9.96 11.70
N VAL A 203 29.89 11.03 10.91
CA VAL A 203 30.81 11.36 9.82
C VAL A 203 31.37 12.76 10.01
N VAL A 204 32.59 12.98 9.54
CA VAL A 204 33.22 14.30 9.56
C VAL A 204 32.76 15.08 8.33
N LEU A 205 32.14 16.23 8.56
CA LEU A 205 31.76 17.21 7.55
C LEU A 205 32.84 18.28 7.46
N THR A 206 33.40 18.45 6.26
CA THR A 206 34.24 19.61 5.94
C THR A 206 33.35 20.85 5.82
N VAL A 207 33.56 21.82 6.69
CA VAL A 207 32.85 23.10 6.70
C VAL A 207 33.68 24.12 5.90
N PRO A 208 33.16 24.64 4.78
CA PRO A 208 33.84 25.69 4.03
C PRO A 208 33.98 26.99 4.83
N ALA A 209 35.04 27.76 4.59
CA ALA A 209 35.17 29.10 5.15
C ALA A 209 34.03 30.02 4.69
N GLY A 210 33.52 30.86 5.60
CA GLY A 210 32.39 31.74 5.35
C GLY A 210 31.03 31.04 5.30
N THR A 211 30.92 29.83 5.86
CA THR A 211 29.64 29.11 5.96
C THR A 211 28.65 29.90 6.81
N GLN A 212 27.44 30.08 6.28
CA GLN A 212 26.39 30.86 6.94
C GLN A 212 25.52 29.99 7.86
N ASN A 213 24.94 30.63 8.88
CA ASN A 213 23.93 29.97 9.72
C ASN A 213 22.69 29.60 8.90
N GLY A 214 22.16 28.39 9.11
CA GLY A 214 21.06 27.81 8.33
C GLY A 214 21.47 27.26 6.95
N GLN A 215 22.76 27.38 6.57
CA GLN A 215 23.22 26.81 5.31
C GLN A 215 23.12 25.28 5.35
N SER A 216 22.50 24.69 4.34
CA SER A 216 22.35 23.24 4.23
C SER A 216 23.46 22.64 3.37
N ILE A 217 24.21 21.69 3.93
CA ILE A 217 25.25 20.93 3.22
C ILE A 217 24.77 19.50 3.01
N ARG A 218 24.77 19.06 1.74
CA ARG A 218 24.28 17.75 1.33
C ARG A 218 25.37 16.68 1.44
N LEU A 219 25.10 15.65 2.23
CA LEU A 219 25.90 14.45 2.37
C LEU A 219 25.23 13.30 1.61
N ARG A 220 25.83 12.93 0.48
CA ARG A 220 25.22 11.97 -0.46
C ARG A 220 25.17 10.55 0.10
N GLY A 221 24.04 9.87 -0.06
CA GLY A 221 23.86 8.46 0.32
C GLY A 221 23.75 8.20 1.83
N LEU A 222 23.65 9.25 2.65
CA LEU A 222 23.48 9.15 4.11
C LEU A 222 22.02 9.31 4.57
N GLY A 223 21.05 9.29 3.65
CA GLY A 223 19.62 9.31 3.95
C GLY A 223 19.04 7.91 4.20
N MET A 224 17.72 7.79 4.09
CA MET A 224 16.99 6.53 4.26
C MET A 224 17.15 5.61 3.04
N PRO A 225 17.16 4.27 3.23
CA PRO A 225 17.11 3.32 2.12
C PRO A 225 15.76 3.39 1.40
N LYS A 226 15.78 3.22 0.08
CA LYS A 226 14.55 3.20 -0.72
C LYS A 226 13.84 1.86 -0.56
N LEU A 227 12.56 1.87 -0.23
CA LEU A 227 11.77 0.66 0.03
C LEU A 227 11.85 -0.42 -1.07
N ARG A 228 11.83 0.00 -2.35
CA ARG A 228 11.90 -0.93 -3.50
C ARG A 228 13.32 -1.32 -3.90
N THR A 229 14.30 -0.49 -3.57
CA THR A 229 15.71 -0.66 -3.92
C THR A 229 16.56 -0.35 -2.70
N PRO A 230 16.61 -1.25 -1.70
CA PRO A 230 17.21 -0.95 -0.39
C PRO A 230 18.72 -0.63 -0.45
N GLU A 231 19.38 -1.04 -1.53
CA GLU A 231 20.78 -0.70 -1.82
C GLU A 231 20.98 0.79 -2.16
N GLN A 232 19.94 1.45 -2.65
CA GLN A 232 19.95 2.89 -2.89
C GLN A 232 19.44 3.62 -1.66
N ARG A 233 20.09 4.74 -1.36
CA ARG A 233 19.72 5.64 -0.27
C ARG A 233 19.41 7.03 -0.80
N GLY A 234 18.58 7.75 -0.06
CA GLY A 234 18.50 9.20 -0.17
C GLY A 234 19.73 9.87 0.45
N ASP A 235 19.63 11.16 0.70
CA ASP A 235 20.71 11.98 1.21
C ASP A 235 20.42 12.55 2.60
N LEU A 236 21.48 12.96 3.28
CA LEU A 236 21.39 13.71 4.54
C LEU A 236 21.72 15.18 4.27
N TYR A 237 20.84 16.07 4.68
CA TYR A 237 21.02 17.51 4.63
C TYR A 237 21.38 18.00 6.02
N ALA A 238 22.66 18.34 6.21
CA ALA A 238 23.17 18.93 7.44
C ALA A 238 22.93 20.44 7.40
N GLU A 239 21.96 20.92 8.17
CA GLU A 239 21.72 22.34 8.37
C GLU A 239 22.66 22.87 9.45
N VAL A 240 23.51 23.83 9.08
CA VAL A 240 24.51 24.39 9.97
C VAL A 240 23.85 25.34 10.97
N ASN A 241 24.08 25.11 12.26
CA ASN A 241 23.71 26.02 13.34
C ASN A 241 24.99 26.55 14.00
N VAL A 242 25.31 27.82 13.75
CA VAL A 242 26.52 28.47 14.25
C VAL A 242 26.32 28.86 15.71
N HIS A 243 27.08 28.24 16.60
CA HIS A 243 27.06 28.56 18.02
C HIS A 243 28.01 29.73 18.31
N VAL A 244 27.42 30.87 18.67
CA VAL A 244 28.18 32.05 19.13
C VAL A 244 28.53 31.89 20.61
N PRO A 245 29.83 31.94 21.00
CA PRO A 245 30.23 31.79 22.39
C PRO A 245 29.62 32.88 23.28
N THR A 246 29.03 32.48 24.41
CA THR A 246 28.36 33.39 25.37
C THR A 246 29.31 33.92 26.44
N GLU A 247 30.36 33.17 26.76
CA GLU A 247 31.36 33.50 27.76
C GLU A 247 32.70 33.73 27.07
N LEU A 248 33.28 34.93 27.27
CA LEU A 248 34.55 35.33 26.68
C LEU A 248 35.50 35.83 27.77
N SER A 249 36.74 35.35 27.76
CA SER A 249 37.82 35.91 28.57
C SER A 249 38.15 37.34 28.15
N ALA A 250 38.87 38.09 29.00
CA ALA A 250 39.31 39.44 28.67
C ALA A 250 40.16 39.47 27.38
N GLU A 251 41.04 38.48 27.20
CA GLU A 251 41.86 38.32 26.00
C GLU A 251 41.00 38.04 24.77
N GLN A 252 40.07 37.08 24.85
CA GLN A 252 39.17 36.73 23.75
C GLN A 252 38.30 37.91 23.32
N ARG A 253 37.73 38.65 24.28
CA ARG A 253 36.96 39.86 24.00
C ARG A 253 37.82 40.91 23.27
N GLY A 254 39.05 41.12 23.74
CA GLY A 254 40.00 42.03 23.09
C GLY A 254 40.26 41.66 21.62
N LEU A 255 40.39 40.37 21.31
CA LEU A 255 40.56 39.88 19.93
C LEU A 255 39.34 40.18 19.06
N PHE A 256 38.12 39.94 19.56
CA PHE A 256 36.90 40.28 18.82
C PHE A 256 36.74 41.79 18.58
N GLU A 257 37.13 42.63 19.55
CA GLU A 257 37.11 44.08 19.38
C GLU A 257 38.12 44.57 18.34
N GLN A 258 39.32 43.98 18.31
CA GLN A 258 40.31 44.26 17.26
C GLN A 258 39.78 43.85 15.88
N LEU A 259 39.17 42.66 15.77
CA LEU A 259 38.55 42.21 14.52
C LEU A 259 37.43 43.16 14.06
N ARG A 260 36.61 43.64 15.00
CA ARG A 260 35.57 44.65 14.73
C ARG A 260 36.17 45.95 14.19
N ALA A 261 37.28 46.42 14.76
CA ALA A 261 37.95 47.65 14.33
C ALA A 261 38.56 47.54 12.91
N LEU A 262 38.97 46.33 12.51
CA LEU A 262 39.50 46.06 11.17
C LEU A 262 38.42 46.09 10.06
N GLY A 263 37.14 46.15 10.43
CA GLY A 263 36.04 46.34 9.48
C GLY A 263 35.60 45.07 8.77
N GLY A 264 35.16 44.07 9.53
CA GLY A 264 34.36 42.97 8.97
C GLY A 264 33.16 43.54 8.22
N ARG A 265 33.07 43.25 6.92
CA ARG A 265 31.90 43.56 6.08
C ARG A 265 30.80 42.53 6.30
#